data_AF-A0A813LVU0-F1
#
_entry.id   AF-A0A813LVU0-F1
#
_cell.length_a   1.000
_cell.length_b   1.000
_cell.length_c   1.000
_cell.angle_alpha   90.00
_cell.angle_beta   90.00
_cell.angle_gamma   90.00
#
_symmetry.space_group_name_H-M   'P 1'
#
loop_
_entity.id
_entity.type
_entity.pdbx_description
1 polymer ?
#
loop_
_entity_poly.entity_id
_entity_poly.type
_entity_poly.pdbx_seq_one_letter_code
_entity_poly.pdbx_strand_id
1 'polypeptide(L)'
;VVHGDVLYRSSECLELNDAQRILRARSPFEVLQIPPDGPVDEKQVRTAYRKLALRVHPDKRSQEEDLDSFNQAFTRLETAKEAIESMLSADVAACRELHRVLHAEVHRRDVAADLLGVDGTATYETQQVAEEAEKASKKGIAKLAKMEHIASADHERAVAIYKEAIETLRRPASKEALPRQEALLRQPMSTSRALGARDMRFPAPVLAMKPESVSWHVPRDKAARVALLCGSTADLTDQQLTSSSSSFKRCPKASALRWCQESTPSASSCMAACLRFEARVPGKDDGSAKRQKTAAGQPQKAGTIFLRHILLRHLQLRVLDPSARREGTAKGPGDAEALALATLQELLATPNLFVKKCRELSDCTTAEQPGQLVGHLGWVGRGEQEQSLEDAGFALAPNEFGDIVVTSRGVHIIQRLG
;
A
#
# COMPACT_ATOMS: atom_id res chain seq x y z
N VAL A 1 16.40 -14.76 4.76
CA VAL A 1 16.98 -15.89 5.50
C VAL A 1 15.90 -16.45 6.42
N VAL A 2 15.72 -17.78 6.46
CA VAL A 2 14.73 -18.46 7.31
C VAL A 2 15.43 -18.91 8.58
N HIS A 3 14.87 -18.56 9.75
CA HIS A 3 15.21 -19.17 11.03
C HIS A 3 13.91 -19.46 11.78
N GLY A 4 13.69 -20.72 12.17
CA GLY A 4 12.63 -21.12 13.11
C GLY A 4 11.21 -20.78 12.65
N ASP A 5 10.81 -21.23 11.46
CA ASP A 5 9.43 -21.17 10.95
C ASP A 5 8.76 -19.79 10.86
N VAL A 6 9.54 -18.69 10.89
CA VAL A 6 9.02 -17.34 10.65
C VAL A 6 9.86 -16.60 9.61
N LEU A 7 9.18 -16.17 8.54
CA LEU A 7 9.76 -15.40 7.44
C LEU A 7 9.76 -13.90 7.79
N TYR A 8 10.89 -13.39 8.31
CA TYR A 8 11.07 -11.96 8.51
C TYR A 8 11.51 -11.27 7.21
N ARG A 9 10.89 -10.13 6.90
CA ARG A 9 11.44 -9.12 6.00
C ARG A 9 11.23 -7.73 6.61
N SER A 10 12.30 -7.12 7.11
CA SER A 10 12.30 -5.71 7.47
C SER A 10 12.36 -4.87 6.20
N SER A 11 11.49 -3.88 6.10
CA SER A 11 11.56 -2.81 5.12
C SER A 11 12.53 -1.74 5.65
N GLU A 12 13.79 -2.11 5.83
CA GLU A 12 14.86 -1.15 5.62
C GLU A 12 15.17 -1.23 4.13
N CYS A 13 15.49 -0.10 3.49
CA CYS A 13 16.14 -0.11 2.18
C CYS A 13 17.53 -0.75 2.32
N LEU A 14 17.57 -2.06 2.57
CA LEU A 14 18.76 -2.87 2.45
C LEU A 14 19.09 -2.81 0.96
N GLU A 15 20.26 -2.24 0.66
CA GLU A 15 20.87 -2.38 -0.65
C GLU A 15 20.81 -3.86 -1.02
N LEU A 16 19.94 -4.21 -1.97
CA LEU A 16 19.81 -5.59 -2.40
C LEU A 16 21.18 -6.03 -2.91
N ASN A 17 21.69 -7.15 -2.41
CA ASN A 17 22.92 -7.70 -2.95
C ASN A 17 22.71 -8.02 -4.44
N ASP A 18 23.81 -8.08 -5.21
CA ASP A 18 23.72 -8.22 -6.66
C ASP A 18 22.96 -9.47 -7.10
N ALA A 19 23.07 -10.58 -6.35
CA ALA A 19 22.34 -11.81 -6.63
C ALA A 19 20.82 -11.63 -6.49
N GLN A 20 20.35 -11.09 -5.36
CA GLN A 20 18.93 -10.83 -5.13
C GLN A 20 18.35 -9.81 -6.12
N ARG A 21 19.15 -8.82 -6.52
CA ARG A 21 18.76 -7.85 -7.55
C ARG A 21 18.58 -8.55 -8.90
N ILE A 22 19.56 -9.36 -9.33
CA ILE A 22 19.50 -10.08 -10.61
C ILE A 22 18.30 -11.03 -10.65
N LEU A 23 18.08 -11.80 -9.57
CA LEU A 23 16.95 -12.74 -9.49
C LEU A 23 15.58 -12.04 -9.54
N ARG A 24 15.50 -10.78 -9.08
CA ARG A 24 14.26 -9.98 -9.09
C ARG A 24 14.06 -9.13 -10.34
N ALA A 25 15.07 -8.97 -11.17
CA ALA A 25 15.00 -8.17 -12.39
C ALA A 25 13.92 -8.73 -13.32
N ARG A 26 13.11 -7.87 -13.92
CA ARG A 26 11.91 -8.24 -14.69
C ARG A 26 12.22 -8.60 -16.14
N SER A 27 13.32 -8.08 -16.68
CA SER A 27 13.75 -8.29 -18.06
C SER A 27 15.26 -8.57 -18.14
N PRO A 28 15.74 -9.15 -19.25
CA PRO A 28 17.17 -9.32 -19.51
C PRO A 28 17.95 -7.99 -19.44
N PHE A 29 17.32 -6.89 -19.86
CA PHE A 29 17.91 -5.55 -19.83
C PHE A 29 18.15 -5.06 -18.39
N GLU A 30 17.20 -5.30 -17.49
CA GLU A 30 17.31 -4.93 -16.07
C GLU A 30 18.34 -5.81 -15.34
N VAL A 31 18.45 -7.09 -15.71
CA VAL A 31 19.52 -7.98 -15.21
C VAL A 31 20.88 -7.35 -15.47
N LEU A 32 21.11 -6.91 -16.71
CA LEU A 32 22.35 -6.29 -17.17
C LEU A 32 22.50 -4.79 -16.84
N GLN A 33 21.50 -4.16 -16.20
CA GLN A 33 21.49 -2.73 -15.87
C GLN A 33 21.75 -1.84 -17.10
N ILE A 34 21.17 -2.19 -18.25
CA ILE A 34 21.27 -1.36 -19.45
C ILE A 34 20.33 -0.15 -19.28
N PRO A 35 20.83 1.09 -19.36
CA PRO A 35 20.01 2.28 -19.16
C PRO A 35 19.05 2.50 -20.34
N PRO A 36 17.79 2.93 -20.10
CA PRO A 36 16.75 3.05 -21.13
C PRO A 36 17.11 4.02 -22.26
N ASP A 37 17.85 5.09 -21.95
CA ASP A 37 18.27 6.11 -22.91
C ASP A 37 19.61 5.80 -23.60
N GLY A 38 20.23 4.65 -23.25
CA GLY A 38 21.52 4.22 -23.79
C GLY A 38 21.41 3.42 -25.09
N PRO A 39 22.45 3.42 -25.95
CA PRO A 39 22.47 2.60 -27.15
C PRO A 39 22.63 1.12 -26.78
N VAL A 40 21.58 0.31 -26.93
CA VAL A 40 21.71 -1.15 -26.81
C VAL A 40 22.56 -1.67 -27.98
N ASP A 41 23.79 -2.09 -27.68
CA ASP A 41 24.74 -2.70 -28.61
C ASP A 41 25.50 -3.88 -27.96
N GLU A 42 26.13 -4.73 -28.78
CA GLU A 42 26.86 -5.91 -28.29
C GLU A 42 28.00 -5.54 -27.34
N LYS A 43 28.64 -4.39 -27.55
CA LYS A 43 29.78 -3.95 -26.73
C LYS A 43 29.30 -3.63 -25.32
N GLN A 44 28.18 -2.93 -25.18
CA GLN A 44 27.57 -2.58 -23.90
C GLN A 44 27.10 -3.83 -23.17
N VAL A 45 26.41 -4.75 -23.86
CA VAL A 45 25.98 -6.04 -23.28
C VAL A 45 27.16 -6.83 -22.73
N ARG A 46 28.24 -6.97 -23.51
CA ARG A 46 29.47 -7.66 -23.07
C ARG A 46 30.15 -6.96 -21.89
N THR A 47 30.17 -5.63 -21.90
CA THR A 47 30.78 -4.83 -20.82
C THR A 47 29.99 -4.98 -19.52
N ALA A 48 28.66 -4.86 -19.60
CA ALA A 48 27.76 -5.02 -18.48
C ALA A 48 27.83 -6.43 -17.89
N TYR A 49 27.82 -7.46 -18.76
CA TYR A 49 27.99 -8.85 -18.36
C TYR A 49 29.29 -9.06 -17.60
N ARG A 50 30.44 -8.65 -18.16
CA ARG A 50 31.75 -8.84 -17.49
C ARG A 50 31.79 -8.17 -16.11
N LYS A 51 31.25 -6.96 -16.00
CA LYS A 51 31.20 -6.22 -14.74
C LYS A 51 30.37 -6.94 -13.69
N LEU A 52 29.20 -7.47 -14.07
CA LEU A 52 28.28 -8.15 -13.15
C LEU A 52 28.72 -9.58 -12.85
N ALA A 53 29.23 -10.32 -13.83
CA ALA A 53 29.72 -11.68 -13.66
C ALA A 53 30.84 -11.76 -12.61
N LEU A 54 31.79 -10.80 -12.63
CA LEU A 54 32.82 -10.69 -11.60
C LEU A 54 32.25 -10.46 -10.19
N ARG A 55 31.10 -9.79 -10.10
CA ARG A 55 30.40 -9.49 -8.86
C ARG A 55 29.45 -10.59 -8.42
N VAL A 56 29.07 -11.56 -9.25
CA VAL A 56 28.17 -12.65 -8.83
C VAL A 56 28.75 -14.04 -9.04
N HIS A 57 30.04 -14.13 -9.41
CA HIS A 57 30.72 -15.40 -9.62
C HIS A 57 30.73 -16.26 -8.34
N PRO A 58 30.28 -17.52 -8.39
CA PRO A 58 30.20 -18.41 -7.22
C PRO A 58 31.56 -18.62 -6.51
N ASP A 59 32.63 -18.84 -7.27
CA ASP A 59 33.98 -19.10 -6.71
C ASP A 59 34.59 -17.94 -5.91
N LYS A 60 34.02 -16.73 -6.00
CA LYS A 60 34.50 -15.55 -5.29
C LYS A 60 33.76 -15.30 -3.96
N ARG A 61 32.92 -16.26 -3.55
CA ARG A 61 32.00 -16.14 -2.40
C ARG A 61 32.54 -16.88 -1.18
N SER A 62 32.36 -16.30 0.00
CA SER A 62 32.72 -16.94 1.27
C SER A 62 31.68 -18.01 1.63
N GLN A 63 32.06 -19.00 2.47
CA GLN A 63 31.19 -20.12 2.86
C GLN A 63 29.94 -19.71 3.67
N GLU A 64 29.90 -18.47 4.18
CA GLU A 64 28.74 -17.93 4.92
C GLU A 64 27.70 -17.26 4.01
N GLU A 65 28.00 -17.03 2.73
CA GLU A 65 27.07 -16.43 1.78
C GLU A 65 26.15 -17.48 1.13
N ASP A 66 24.96 -17.04 0.71
CA ASP A 66 23.95 -17.88 0.04
C ASP A 66 24.40 -18.29 -1.37
N LEU A 67 25.29 -19.28 -1.42
CA LEU A 67 25.91 -19.81 -2.65
C LEU A 67 24.89 -20.23 -3.70
N ASP A 68 23.75 -20.78 -3.30
CA ASP A 68 22.67 -21.19 -4.22
C ASP A 68 22.06 -19.98 -4.95
N SER A 69 21.76 -18.90 -4.22
CA SER A 69 21.27 -17.66 -4.80
C SER A 69 22.25 -17.03 -5.78
N PHE A 70 23.56 -17.08 -5.48
CA PHE A 70 24.60 -16.58 -6.40
C PHE A 70 24.75 -17.46 -7.64
N ASN A 71 24.66 -18.79 -7.52
CA ASN A 71 24.63 -19.69 -8.66
C ASN A 71 23.45 -19.38 -9.59
N GLN A 72 22.24 -19.29 -9.03
CA GLN A 72 21.04 -18.96 -9.80
C GLN A 72 21.13 -17.58 -10.45
N ALA A 73 21.70 -16.59 -9.75
CA ALA A 73 21.91 -15.26 -10.29
C ALA A 73 22.93 -15.25 -11.44
N PHE A 74 24.01 -16.01 -11.32
CA PHE A 74 25.02 -16.14 -12.38
C PHE A 74 24.43 -16.81 -13.63
N THR A 75 23.70 -17.92 -13.48
CA THR A 75 22.99 -18.56 -14.60
C THR A 75 22.00 -17.59 -15.25
N ARG A 76 21.20 -16.87 -14.46
CA ARG A 76 20.26 -15.87 -14.98
C ARG A 76 20.98 -14.75 -15.75
N LEU A 77 22.15 -14.33 -15.29
CA LEU A 77 22.97 -13.32 -15.95
C LEU A 77 23.49 -13.80 -17.32
N GLU A 78 23.89 -15.06 -17.44
CA GLU A 78 24.29 -15.69 -18.71
C GLU A 78 23.09 -15.77 -19.67
N THR A 79 21.96 -16.31 -19.21
CA THR A 79 20.75 -16.42 -20.03
C THR A 79 20.26 -15.04 -20.51
N ALA A 80 20.35 -14.02 -19.64
CA ALA A 80 19.97 -12.64 -20.01
C ALA A 80 20.89 -12.06 -21.10
N LYS A 81 22.21 -12.29 -20.99
CA LYS A 81 23.18 -11.87 -22.00
C LYS A 81 22.89 -12.53 -23.35
N GLU A 82 22.71 -13.85 -23.37
CA GLU A 82 22.41 -14.60 -24.59
C GLU A 82 21.09 -14.16 -25.24
N ALA A 83 20.07 -13.89 -24.43
CA ALA A 83 18.79 -13.37 -24.92
C ALA A 83 18.96 -12.02 -25.63
N ILE A 84 19.70 -11.07 -25.06
CA ILE A 84 19.93 -9.77 -25.70
C ILE A 84 20.80 -9.90 -26.95
N GLU A 85 21.84 -10.73 -26.93
CA GLU A 85 22.67 -10.99 -28.11
C GLU A 85 21.84 -11.59 -29.26
N SER A 86 20.92 -12.51 -28.95
CA SER A 86 19.98 -13.08 -29.92
C SER A 86 19.01 -12.02 -30.49
N MET A 87 18.44 -11.17 -29.64
CA MET A 87 17.57 -10.06 -30.06
C MET A 87 18.31 -9.05 -30.96
N LEU A 88 19.54 -8.68 -30.61
CA LEU A 88 20.38 -7.77 -31.39
C LEU A 88 20.75 -8.35 -32.75
N SER A 89 21.07 -9.65 -32.81
CA SER A 89 21.42 -10.34 -34.06
C SER A 89 20.25 -10.37 -35.04
N ALA A 90 19.01 -10.47 -34.55
CA ALA A 90 17.83 -10.52 -35.40
C ALA A 90 17.37 -9.15 -35.90
N ASP A 91 17.26 -8.16 -35.00
CA ASP A 91 16.95 -6.78 -35.39
C ASP A 91 17.31 -5.79 -34.28
N VAL A 92 18.36 -4.99 -34.53
CA VAL A 92 18.85 -3.97 -33.60
C VAL A 92 17.80 -2.90 -33.29
N ALA A 93 17.00 -2.49 -34.28
CA ALA A 93 15.98 -1.46 -34.09
C ALA A 93 14.82 -1.98 -33.25
N ALA A 94 14.36 -3.21 -33.51
CA ALA A 94 13.31 -3.83 -32.72
C ALA A 94 13.76 -4.14 -31.29
N CYS A 95 15.01 -4.56 -31.08
CA CYS A 95 15.60 -4.77 -29.75
C CYS A 95 15.65 -3.45 -28.94
N ARG A 96 16.01 -2.33 -29.57
CA ARG A 96 16.01 -1.01 -28.92
C ARG A 96 14.61 -0.52 -28.58
N GLU A 97 13.66 -0.70 -29.49
CA GLU A 97 12.26 -0.34 -29.23
C GLU A 97 11.70 -1.21 -28.08
N LEU A 98 11.99 -2.51 -28.08
CA LEU A 98 11.61 -3.43 -27.02
C LEU A 98 12.14 -2.96 -25.66
N HIS A 99 13.44 -2.62 -25.61
CA HIS A 99 14.07 -2.09 -24.42
C HIS A 99 13.40 -0.81 -23.91
N ARG A 100 13.13 0.14 -24.81
CA ARG A 100 12.44 1.40 -24.49
C ARG A 100 11.05 1.16 -23.91
N VAL A 101 10.26 0.31 -24.55
CA VAL A 101 8.87 0.04 -24.14
C VAL A 101 8.84 -0.64 -22.77
N LEU A 102 9.72 -1.62 -22.52
CA LEU A 102 9.77 -2.34 -21.24
C LEU A 102 10.09 -1.45 -20.03
N HIS A 103 10.70 -0.28 -20.24
CA HIS A 103 11.04 0.68 -19.19
C HIS A 103 10.00 1.82 -19.06
N ALA A 104 8.97 1.86 -19.90
CA ALA A 104 8.00 2.95 -19.90
C ALA A 104 6.96 2.77 -18.78
N GLU A 105 6.89 3.73 -17.86
CA GLU A 105 5.87 3.82 -16.81
C GLU A 105 4.54 4.41 -17.33
N VAL A 106 3.88 3.70 -18.25
CA VAL A 106 2.68 4.13 -18.98
C VAL A 106 1.43 4.39 -18.12
N HIS A 107 1.53 4.31 -16.80
CA HIS A 107 0.47 4.68 -15.86
C HIS A 107 0.35 6.18 -15.68
N ARG A 108 1.41 6.94 -15.99
CA ARG A 108 1.37 8.39 -16.06
C ARG A 108 1.04 8.82 -17.50
N ARG A 109 0.22 9.86 -17.63
CA ARG A 109 -0.25 10.31 -18.95
C ARG A 109 0.86 10.92 -19.79
N ASP A 110 1.79 11.64 -19.16
CA ASP A 110 3.00 12.18 -19.80
C ASP A 110 3.83 11.05 -20.44
N VAL A 111 4.15 10.00 -19.68
CA VAL A 111 4.95 8.87 -20.16
C VAL A 111 4.20 8.06 -21.23
N ALA A 112 2.89 7.88 -21.08
CA ALA A 112 2.08 7.20 -22.09
C ALA A 112 2.03 7.98 -23.42
N ALA A 113 1.89 9.31 -23.33
CA ALA A 113 1.94 10.20 -24.50
C ALA A 113 3.33 10.19 -25.15
N ASP A 114 4.41 10.27 -24.37
CA ASP A 114 5.80 10.21 -24.84
C ASP A 114 6.15 8.87 -25.50
N LEU A 115 5.62 7.76 -24.97
CA LEU A 115 5.81 6.44 -25.55
C LEU A 115 5.13 6.33 -26.91
N LEU A 116 3.92 6.86 -27.04
CA LEU A 116 3.13 6.81 -28.27
C LEU A 116 3.44 7.97 -29.24
N GLY A 117 4.22 8.97 -28.82
CA GLY A 117 4.53 10.15 -29.61
C GLY A 117 3.29 11.02 -29.90
N VAL A 118 2.34 11.06 -28.98
CA VAL A 118 1.13 11.89 -29.05
C VAL A 118 1.38 13.17 -28.25
N ASP A 119 0.81 14.31 -28.69
CA ASP A 119 1.00 15.58 -28.00
C ASP A 119 0.38 15.54 -26.58
N GLY A 120 1.23 15.66 -25.55
CA GLY A 120 0.82 15.66 -24.14
C GLY A 120 -0.09 16.83 -23.75
N THR A 121 -0.19 17.88 -24.58
CA THR A 121 -1.08 19.03 -24.35
C THR A 121 -2.55 18.71 -24.65
N ALA A 122 -2.85 17.62 -25.37
CA ALA A 122 -4.21 17.15 -25.63
C ALA A 122 -4.78 16.33 -24.45
N THR A 123 -4.42 16.68 -23.21
CA THR A 123 -4.73 15.90 -22.00
C THR A 123 -6.22 15.80 -21.67
N TYR A 124 -7.08 16.58 -22.34
CA TYR A 124 -8.52 16.70 -22.06
C TYR A 124 -9.43 16.25 -23.22
N GLU A 125 -8.92 16.13 -24.44
CA GLU A 125 -9.70 15.69 -25.61
C GLU A 125 -9.54 14.19 -25.81
N THR A 126 -10.38 13.41 -25.14
CA THR A 126 -10.21 11.96 -25.00
C THR A 126 -10.43 11.14 -26.27
N GLN A 127 -11.15 11.66 -27.28
CA GLN A 127 -11.46 10.90 -28.50
C GLN A 127 -10.36 10.99 -29.55
N GLN A 128 -9.93 12.20 -29.94
CA GLN A 128 -8.90 12.38 -30.97
C GLN A 128 -7.55 11.80 -30.53
N VAL A 129 -7.18 12.03 -29.27
CA VAL A 129 -5.95 11.48 -28.67
C VAL A 129 -5.99 9.96 -28.63
N ALA A 130 -7.15 9.35 -28.38
CA ALA A 130 -7.27 7.90 -28.36
C ALA A 130 -7.10 7.28 -29.75
N GLU A 131 -7.63 7.91 -30.80
CA GLU A 131 -7.46 7.45 -32.19
C GLU A 131 -6.01 7.56 -32.66
N GLU A 132 -5.34 8.67 -32.33
CA GLU A 132 -3.90 8.85 -32.61
C GLU A 132 -3.04 7.84 -31.84
N ALA A 133 -3.35 7.63 -30.55
CA ALA A 133 -2.69 6.65 -29.69
C ALA A 133 -2.84 5.21 -30.23
N GLU A 134 -4.02 4.83 -30.73
CA GLU A 134 -4.24 3.53 -31.35
C GLU A 134 -3.39 3.34 -32.61
N LYS A 135 -3.32 4.35 -33.48
CA LYS A 135 -2.52 4.31 -34.70
C LYS A 135 -1.02 4.21 -34.37
N ALA A 136 -0.56 4.97 -33.39
CA ALA A 136 0.81 4.93 -32.90
C ALA A 136 1.16 3.58 -32.29
N SER A 137 0.28 3.02 -31.47
CA SER A 137 0.43 1.69 -30.84
C SER A 137 0.56 0.58 -31.89
N LYS A 138 -0.31 0.56 -32.91
CA LYS A 138 -0.22 -0.40 -34.02
C LYS A 138 1.12 -0.31 -34.75
N LYS A 139 1.61 0.91 -35.00
CA LYS A 139 2.93 1.13 -35.61
C LYS A 139 4.08 0.66 -34.70
N GLY A 140 3.99 0.92 -33.40
CA GLY A 140 4.97 0.47 -32.41
C GLY A 140 5.04 -1.06 -32.31
N ILE A 141 3.89 -1.72 -32.22
CA ILE A 141 3.79 -3.19 -32.20
C ILE A 141 4.35 -3.80 -33.48
N ALA A 142 4.07 -3.20 -34.65
CA ALA A 142 4.61 -3.69 -35.93
C ALA A 142 6.15 -3.65 -35.98
N LYS A 143 6.80 -2.67 -35.33
CA LYS A 143 8.28 -2.65 -35.22
C LYS A 143 8.83 -3.81 -34.40
N LEU A 144 8.03 -4.37 -33.49
CA LEU A 144 8.42 -5.46 -32.60
C LEU A 144 8.12 -6.85 -33.17
N ALA A 145 7.54 -6.95 -34.37
CA ALA A 145 7.10 -8.23 -34.94
C ALA A 145 8.21 -9.31 -34.98
N LYS A 146 9.45 -8.91 -35.27
CA LYS A 146 10.60 -9.85 -35.30
C LYS A 146 10.99 -10.40 -33.92
N MET A 147 10.56 -9.75 -32.83
CA MET A 147 10.82 -10.19 -31.46
C MET A 147 9.82 -11.22 -30.96
N GLU A 148 8.71 -11.46 -31.68
CA GLU A 148 7.62 -12.36 -31.27
C GLU A 148 8.11 -13.80 -30.99
N HIS A 149 8.99 -14.34 -31.83
CA HIS A 149 9.51 -15.71 -31.65
C HIS A 149 10.82 -15.76 -30.85
N ILE A 150 11.57 -14.66 -30.79
CA ILE A 150 12.91 -14.62 -30.17
C ILE A 150 12.81 -14.31 -28.68
N ALA A 151 11.94 -13.38 -28.33
CA ALA A 151 11.73 -12.92 -26.96
C ALA A 151 10.22 -12.83 -26.68
N SER A 152 9.49 -13.92 -26.94
CA SER A 152 8.02 -14.00 -26.86
C SER A 152 7.45 -13.34 -25.60
N ALA A 153 8.00 -13.67 -24.43
CA ALA A 153 7.54 -13.09 -23.15
C ALA A 153 7.74 -11.56 -23.06
N ASP A 154 8.88 -11.06 -23.54
CA ASP A 154 9.16 -9.62 -23.52
C ASP A 154 8.39 -8.89 -24.63
N HIS A 155 8.19 -9.52 -25.80
CA HIS A 155 7.36 -9.00 -26.89
C HIS A 155 5.90 -8.85 -26.45
N GLU A 156 5.31 -9.89 -25.86
CA GLU A 156 3.97 -9.83 -25.26
C GLU A 156 3.91 -8.72 -24.21
N ARG A 157 4.99 -8.56 -23.41
CA ARG A 157 5.13 -7.47 -22.45
C ARG A 157 5.10 -6.09 -23.08
N ALA A 158 5.83 -5.88 -24.15
CA ALA A 158 5.78 -4.62 -24.85
C ALA A 158 4.40 -4.35 -25.48
N VAL A 159 3.75 -5.37 -26.05
CA VAL A 159 2.42 -5.24 -26.66
C VAL A 159 1.36 -4.77 -25.68
N ALA A 160 1.29 -5.35 -24.47
CA ALA A 160 0.30 -4.86 -23.50
C ALA A 160 0.74 -3.58 -22.76
N ILE A 161 2.02 -3.21 -22.72
CA ILE A 161 2.43 -1.84 -22.32
C ILE A 161 1.85 -0.81 -23.31
N TYR A 162 1.92 -1.10 -24.61
CA TYR A 162 1.28 -0.26 -25.62
C TYR A 162 -0.25 -0.18 -25.48
N LYS A 163 -0.91 -1.28 -25.08
CA LYS A 163 -2.36 -1.28 -24.82
C LYS A 163 -2.72 -0.48 -23.56
N GLU A 164 -1.95 -0.64 -22.48
CA GLU A 164 -2.17 0.14 -21.25
C GLU A 164 -1.91 1.64 -21.48
N ALA A 165 -0.93 2.00 -22.32
CA ALA A 165 -0.72 3.39 -22.71
C ALA A 165 -1.97 4.01 -23.37
N ILE A 166 -2.63 3.27 -24.27
CA ILE A 166 -3.91 3.70 -24.87
C ILE A 166 -4.98 3.89 -23.79
N GLU A 167 -5.15 2.91 -22.90
CA GLU A 167 -6.14 2.99 -21.82
C GLU A 167 -5.87 4.16 -20.87
N THR A 168 -4.61 4.39 -20.51
CA THR A 168 -4.20 5.54 -19.69
C THR A 168 -4.61 6.86 -20.34
N LEU A 169 -4.47 6.99 -21.67
CA LEU A 169 -4.87 8.18 -22.42
C LEU A 169 -6.40 8.30 -22.62
N ARG A 170 -7.12 7.18 -22.73
CA ARG A 170 -8.59 7.14 -22.83
C ARG A 170 -9.31 7.53 -21.54
N ARG A 171 -8.69 7.29 -20.38
CA ARG A 171 -9.32 7.58 -19.07
C ARG A 171 -9.74 9.05 -19.00
N PRO A 172 -11.01 9.35 -18.69
CA PRO A 172 -11.47 10.72 -18.52
C PRO A 172 -10.82 11.33 -17.27
N ALA A 173 -10.19 12.49 -17.43
CA ALA A 173 -9.56 13.23 -16.33
C ALA A 173 -9.87 14.72 -16.45
N SER A 174 -10.30 15.34 -15.34
CA SER A 174 -10.47 16.80 -15.27
C SER A 174 -9.14 17.47 -14.92
N LYS A 175 -9.03 18.78 -15.23
CA LYS A 175 -7.87 19.63 -14.85
C LYS A 175 -7.52 19.57 -13.37
N GLU A 176 -8.50 19.35 -12.52
CA GLU A 176 -8.33 19.26 -11.06
C GLU A 176 -7.99 17.84 -10.58
N ALA A 177 -8.50 16.81 -11.26
CA ALA A 177 -8.30 15.42 -10.87
C ALA A 177 -6.93 14.86 -11.30
N LEU A 178 -6.42 15.30 -12.45
CA LEU A 178 -5.19 14.77 -13.02
C LEU A 178 -3.96 14.98 -12.09
N PRO A 179 -3.67 16.18 -11.56
CA PRO A 179 -2.53 16.38 -10.67
C PRO A 179 -2.63 15.55 -9.39
N ARG A 180 -3.85 15.39 -8.85
CA ARG A 180 -4.12 14.58 -7.66
C ARG A 180 -3.88 13.09 -7.91
N GLN A 181 -4.34 12.58 -9.05
CA GLN A 181 -4.15 11.18 -9.43
C GLN A 181 -2.68 10.87 -9.69
N GLU A 182 -1.96 11.73 -10.40
CA GLU A 182 -0.53 11.56 -10.65
C GLU A 182 0.29 11.65 -9.36
N ALA A 183 -0.08 12.55 -8.44
CA ALA A 183 0.53 12.63 -7.11
C ALA A 183 0.35 11.34 -6.31
N LEU A 184 -0.83 10.71 -6.36
CA LEU A 184 -1.09 9.42 -5.71
C LEU A 184 -0.27 8.28 -6.34
N LEU A 185 -0.09 8.27 -7.66
CA LEU A 185 0.74 7.27 -8.34
C LEU A 185 2.24 7.41 -8.02
N ARG A 186 2.70 8.61 -7.66
CA ARG A 186 4.07 8.87 -7.20
C ARG A 186 4.31 8.50 -5.75
N GLN A 187 3.25 8.32 -4.95
CA GLN A 187 3.43 7.91 -3.56
C GLN A 187 3.88 6.44 -3.52
N PRO A 188 5.04 6.14 -2.91
CA PRO A 188 5.41 4.76 -2.68
C PRO A 188 4.36 4.14 -1.77
N MET A 189 3.64 3.13 -2.26
CA MET A 189 2.79 2.34 -1.38
C MET A 189 3.70 1.66 -0.37
N SER A 190 3.64 2.09 0.89
CA SER A 190 4.19 1.31 1.98
C SER A 190 3.50 -0.05 1.93
N THR A 191 4.29 -1.12 1.98
CA THR A 191 3.76 -2.49 1.99
C THR A 191 2.90 -2.64 3.23
N SER A 192 1.60 -2.43 3.05
CA SER A 192 0.60 -2.84 4.02
C SER A 192 0.77 -4.35 4.20
N ARG A 193 0.85 -4.81 5.46
CA ARG A 193 0.91 -6.24 5.78
C ARG A 193 -0.36 -7.00 5.38
N ALA A 194 -1.37 -6.32 4.84
CA ALA A 194 -2.49 -6.92 4.14
C ALA A 194 -2.22 -6.92 2.63
N LEU A 195 -2.15 -8.13 2.07
CA LEU A 195 -2.11 -8.49 0.66
C LEU A 195 -0.90 -7.94 -0.10
N GLY A 196 -0.11 -8.88 -0.64
CA GLY A 196 1.07 -8.57 -1.43
C GLY A 196 0.79 -7.48 -2.45
N ALA A 197 1.65 -6.47 -2.47
CA ALA A 197 1.76 -5.53 -3.58
C ALA A 197 2.20 -6.33 -4.82
N ARG A 198 1.22 -6.98 -5.46
CA ARG A 198 1.36 -7.72 -6.69
C ARG A 198 0.95 -6.78 -7.81
N ASP A 199 1.85 -6.66 -8.76
CA ASP A 199 1.66 -5.98 -10.03
C ASP A 199 0.47 -6.64 -10.77
N MET A 200 -0.71 -6.02 -10.68
CA MET A 200 -1.98 -6.54 -11.23
C MET A 200 -2.15 -6.23 -12.72
N ARG A 201 -1.09 -5.88 -13.45
CA ARG A 201 -1.21 -5.23 -14.77
C ARG A 201 -0.48 -5.91 -15.92
N PHE A 202 -0.40 -7.24 -15.98
CA PHE A 202 0.05 -7.93 -17.20
C PHE A 202 -0.49 -9.36 -17.41
N PRO A 203 -0.74 -9.84 -18.65
CA PRO A 203 -1.47 -11.06 -18.94
C PRO A 203 -0.52 -12.23 -19.19
N ALA A 204 -0.06 -12.88 -18.12
CA ALA A 204 0.19 -14.32 -18.11
C ALA A 204 0.11 -14.78 -16.64
N PRO A 205 -0.52 -15.93 -16.35
CA PRO A 205 -0.97 -16.26 -15.00
C PRO A 205 0.22 -16.70 -14.14
N VAL A 206 0.76 -15.77 -13.35
CA VAL A 206 1.67 -16.09 -12.22
C VAL A 206 0.90 -16.76 -11.07
N LEU A 207 -0.42 -16.86 -11.19
CA LEU A 207 -1.33 -17.51 -10.26
C LEU A 207 -2.23 -18.49 -11.01
N ALA A 208 -2.36 -19.70 -10.49
CA ALA A 208 -3.39 -20.66 -10.91
C ALA A 208 -4.84 -20.20 -10.58
N MET A 209 -5.05 -18.93 -10.21
CA MET A 209 -6.36 -18.36 -9.90
C MET A 209 -6.81 -17.44 -11.03
N LYS A 210 -8.07 -17.62 -11.47
CA LYS A 210 -8.73 -16.78 -12.47
C LYS A 210 -9.27 -15.52 -11.75
N PRO A 211 -8.79 -14.30 -12.05
CA PRO A 211 -9.31 -13.11 -11.42
C PRO A 211 -10.76 -12.87 -11.87
N GLU A 212 -11.66 -12.70 -10.91
CA GLU A 212 -13.03 -12.27 -11.16
C GLU A 212 -13.16 -10.80 -10.78
N SER A 213 -13.77 -10.01 -11.67
CA SER A 213 -14.05 -8.59 -11.42
C SER A 213 -15.54 -8.42 -11.22
N VAL A 214 -15.90 -7.77 -10.12
CA VAL A 214 -17.27 -7.39 -9.81
C VAL A 214 -17.32 -5.87 -9.67
N SER A 215 -18.21 -5.24 -10.42
CA SER A 215 -18.49 -3.81 -10.30
C SER A 215 -19.76 -3.62 -9.50
N TRP A 216 -19.74 -2.66 -8.57
CA TRP A 216 -20.90 -2.34 -7.74
C TRP A 216 -21.08 -0.82 -7.63
N HIS A 217 -22.33 -0.37 -7.69
CA HIS A 217 -22.67 1.03 -7.53
C HIS A 217 -22.90 1.35 -6.05
N VAL A 218 -22.06 2.23 -5.50
CA VAL A 218 -22.24 2.72 -4.13
C VAL A 218 -23.40 3.72 -4.07
N PRO A 219 -24.48 3.44 -3.32
CA PRO A 219 -25.60 4.37 -3.17
C PRO A 219 -25.13 5.72 -2.62
N ARG A 220 -25.64 6.82 -3.17
CA ARG A 220 -25.30 8.19 -2.73
C ARG A 220 -26.13 8.68 -1.54
N ASP A 221 -27.24 8.01 -1.27
CA ASP A 221 -28.23 8.36 -0.26
C ASP A 221 -28.05 7.56 1.05
N LYS A 222 -27.22 6.50 1.04
CA LYS A 222 -27.05 5.57 2.15
C LYS A 222 -25.58 5.31 2.44
N ALA A 223 -25.28 5.04 3.70
CA ALA A 223 -23.98 4.49 4.05
C ALA A 223 -23.88 3.04 3.56
N ALA A 224 -22.78 2.70 2.90
CA ALA A 224 -22.50 1.36 2.41
C ALA A 224 -21.23 0.81 3.06
N ARG A 225 -21.16 -0.52 3.20
CA ARG A 225 -19.93 -1.22 3.58
C ARG A 225 -19.61 -2.28 2.55
N VAL A 226 -18.33 -2.46 2.27
CA VAL A 226 -17.80 -3.54 1.46
C VAL A 226 -16.91 -4.39 2.37
N ALA A 227 -17.26 -5.67 2.49
CA ALA A 227 -16.48 -6.66 3.20
C ALA A 227 -15.73 -7.53 2.17
N LEU A 228 -14.43 -7.67 2.33
CA LEU A 228 -13.59 -8.60 1.57
C LEU A 228 -13.09 -9.65 2.55
N LEU A 229 -13.45 -10.91 2.33
CA LEU A 229 -13.25 -12.01 3.27
C LEU A 229 -12.38 -13.09 2.62
N CYS A 230 -11.53 -13.74 3.40
CA CYS A 230 -10.61 -14.78 2.93
C CYS A 230 -10.22 -15.74 4.05
N GLY A 231 -10.18 -17.03 3.73
CA GLY A 231 -9.98 -18.08 4.73
C GLY A 231 -11.26 -18.32 5.54
N SER A 232 -11.14 -18.54 6.85
CA SER A 232 -12.29 -18.81 7.74
C SER A 232 -13.34 -17.70 7.79
N THR A 233 -12.97 -16.46 7.48
CA THR A 233 -13.92 -15.34 7.47
C THR A 233 -14.89 -15.42 6.29
N ALA A 234 -14.57 -16.17 5.23
CA ALA A 234 -15.45 -16.38 4.09
C ALA A 234 -16.69 -17.21 4.44
N ASP A 235 -16.65 -17.96 5.54
CA ASP A 235 -17.77 -18.76 6.05
C ASP A 235 -18.78 -17.92 6.87
N LEU A 236 -18.47 -16.64 7.13
CA LEU A 236 -19.37 -15.75 7.86
C LEU A 236 -20.59 -15.38 7.01
N THR A 237 -21.77 -15.52 7.60
CA THR A 237 -23.04 -15.14 6.97
C THR A 237 -23.23 -13.62 6.94
N ASP A 238 -24.02 -13.11 5.99
CA ASP A 238 -24.40 -11.70 5.92
C ASP A 238 -25.01 -11.17 7.23
N GLN A 239 -25.74 -12.02 7.95
CA GLN A 239 -26.31 -11.68 9.26
C GLN A 239 -25.22 -11.48 10.32
N GLN A 240 -24.20 -12.34 10.35
CA GLN A 240 -23.05 -12.19 11.25
C GLN A 240 -22.26 -10.92 10.92
N LEU A 241 -21.98 -10.67 9.64
CA LEU A 241 -21.28 -9.46 9.19
C LEU A 241 -22.03 -8.17 9.58
N THR A 242 -23.36 -8.18 9.42
CA THR A 242 -24.21 -7.02 9.72
C THR A 242 -24.35 -6.77 11.22
N SER A 243 -24.56 -7.82 12.02
CA SER A 243 -24.75 -7.73 13.47
C SER A 243 -23.46 -7.33 14.20
N SER A 244 -22.32 -7.92 13.83
CA SER A 244 -21.01 -7.54 14.39
C SER A 244 -20.68 -6.07 14.08
N SER A 245 -21.02 -5.60 12.88
CA SER A 245 -20.71 -4.24 12.42
C SER A 245 -21.72 -3.17 12.85
N SER A 246 -22.87 -3.54 13.40
CA SER A 246 -23.88 -2.54 13.82
C SER A 246 -23.38 -1.69 14.98
N SER A 247 -22.55 -2.29 15.85
CA SER A 247 -21.90 -1.61 16.97
C SER A 247 -20.78 -0.66 16.52
N PHE A 248 -20.25 -0.85 15.32
CA PHE A 248 -19.08 -0.14 14.78
C PHE A 248 -19.43 0.76 13.59
N LYS A 249 -20.46 1.61 13.73
CA LYS A 249 -20.73 2.69 12.75
C LYS A 249 -19.42 3.47 12.56
N ARG A 250 -18.91 3.82 11.38
CA ARG A 250 -17.63 4.58 11.23
C ARG A 250 -16.33 3.95 11.79
N CYS A 251 -16.35 2.71 12.29
CA CYS A 251 -15.13 1.97 12.68
C CYS A 251 -14.93 0.71 11.79
N PRO A 252 -14.54 0.86 10.51
CA PRO A 252 -14.33 -0.26 9.59
C PRO A 252 -13.22 -1.24 10.05
N LYS A 253 -12.12 -0.78 10.61
CA LYS A 253 -11.04 -1.65 11.11
C LYS A 253 -11.51 -2.49 12.30
N ALA A 254 -12.21 -1.88 13.25
CA ALA A 254 -12.85 -2.62 14.34
C ALA A 254 -13.83 -3.69 13.84
N SER A 255 -14.61 -3.37 12.80
CA SER A 255 -15.53 -4.33 12.16
C SER A 255 -14.77 -5.53 11.57
N ALA A 256 -13.70 -5.27 10.80
CA ALA A 256 -12.88 -6.33 10.20
C ALA A 256 -12.18 -7.21 11.25
N LEU A 257 -11.63 -6.61 12.30
CA LEU A 257 -11.00 -7.34 13.40
C LEU A 257 -12.03 -8.22 14.13
N ARG A 258 -13.26 -7.72 14.32
CA ARG A 258 -14.34 -8.49 14.92
C ARG A 258 -14.70 -9.72 14.09
N TRP A 259 -14.79 -9.58 12.77
CA TRP A 259 -15.03 -10.72 11.87
C TRP A 259 -13.92 -11.78 11.96
N CYS A 260 -12.66 -11.36 12.03
CA CYS A 260 -11.56 -12.29 12.23
C CYS A 260 -11.70 -13.09 13.54
N GLN A 261 -12.12 -12.44 14.64
CA GLN A 261 -12.35 -13.10 15.93
C GLN A 261 -13.57 -14.03 15.96
N GLU A 262 -14.61 -13.75 15.16
CA GLU A 262 -15.82 -14.58 15.06
C GLU A 262 -15.64 -15.78 14.12
N SER A 263 -14.59 -15.78 13.31
CA SER A 263 -14.26 -16.88 12.41
C SER A 263 -13.62 -18.08 13.14
N THR A 264 -13.59 -19.23 12.49
CA THR A 264 -13.08 -20.48 13.09
C THR A 264 -11.60 -20.37 13.49
N PRO A 265 -11.25 -20.54 14.79
CA PRO A 265 -9.90 -20.30 15.29
C PRO A 265 -8.85 -21.33 14.84
N SER A 266 -9.27 -22.47 14.28
CA SER A 266 -8.40 -23.55 13.80
C SER A 266 -8.07 -23.48 12.30
N ALA A 267 -8.49 -22.41 11.60
CA ALA A 267 -8.26 -22.29 10.17
C ALA A 267 -6.82 -21.86 9.86
N SER A 268 -6.29 -22.36 8.74
CA SER A 268 -4.94 -22.05 8.26
C SER A 268 -4.78 -20.61 7.78
N SER A 269 -5.87 -19.91 7.48
CA SER A 269 -5.88 -18.49 7.13
C SER A 269 -7.16 -17.81 7.60
N CYS A 270 -7.03 -16.56 8.03
CA CYS A 270 -8.11 -15.69 8.48
C CYS A 270 -7.76 -14.25 8.13
N MET A 271 -8.43 -13.68 7.12
CA MET A 271 -8.25 -12.28 6.75
C MET A 271 -9.58 -11.62 6.45
N ALA A 272 -9.72 -10.35 6.83
CA ALA A 272 -10.86 -9.55 6.45
C ALA A 272 -10.43 -8.09 6.19
N ALA A 273 -11.08 -7.46 5.22
CA ALA A 273 -10.99 -6.02 5.01
C ALA A 273 -12.40 -5.44 4.96
N CYS A 274 -12.59 -4.28 5.59
CA CYS A 274 -13.84 -3.54 5.56
C CYS A 274 -13.59 -2.15 5.00
N LEU A 275 -14.33 -1.77 3.97
CA LEU A 275 -14.43 -0.40 3.51
C LEU A 275 -15.80 0.15 3.85
N ARG A 276 -15.88 1.42 4.24
CA ARG A 276 -17.15 2.12 4.45
C ARG A 276 -17.21 3.34 3.55
N PHE A 277 -18.34 3.50 2.89
CA PHE A 277 -18.68 4.66 2.10
C PHE A 277 -19.81 5.42 2.79
N GLU A 278 -19.67 6.73 2.88
CA GLU A 278 -20.67 7.59 3.48
C GLU A 278 -20.69 8.90 2.70
N ALA A 279 -21.87 9.26 2.18
CA ALA A 279 -22.04 10.52 1.48
C ALA A 279 -22.02 11.67 2.48
N ARG A 280 -21.09 12.61 2.31
CA ARG A 280 -21.02 13.81 3.13
C ARG A 280 -22.11 14.76 2.66
N VAL A 281 -23.16 14.95 3.48
CA VAL A 281 -24.21 15.94 3.18
C VAL A 281 -23.63 17.34 3.45
N PRO A 282 -23.48 18.20 2.44
CA PRO A 282 -22.99 19.56 2.66
C PRO A 282 -24.01 20.35 3.49
N GLY A 283 -23.57 21.00 4.58
CA GLY A 283 -24.38 21.93 5.38
C GLY A 283 -24.86 21.44 6.76
N LYS A 284 -24.51 20.22 7.19
CA LYS A 284 -24.57 19.88 8.63
C LYS A 284 -23.27 20.37 9.28
N ASP A 285 -23.26 21.61 9.75
CA ASP A 285 -22.25 22.04 10.71
C ASP A 285 -22.25 21.05 11.89
N ASP A 286 -21.07 20.54 12.23
CA ASP A 286 -20.87 19.72 13.42
C ASP A 286 -21.39 20.52 14.61
N GLY A 287 -22.56 20.12 15.12
CA GLY A 287 -23.29 20.86 16.14
C GLY A 287 -22.35 21.24 17.28
N SER A 288 -22.34 22.53 17.62
CA SER A 288 -21.49 23.07 18.68
C SER A 288 -21.70 22.27 19.97
N ALA A 289 -20.70 21.46 20.33
CA ALA A 289 -20.74 20.68 21.54
C ALA A 289 -20.94 21.62 22.74
N LYS A 290 -21.80 21.23 23.67
CA LYS A 290 -21.98 21.93 24.95
C LYS A 290 -20.61 22.04 25.62
N ARG A 291 -20.08 23.27 25.70
CA ARG A 291 -18.76 23.59 26.25
C ARG A 291 -18.54 22.87 27.59
N GLN A 292 -17.69 21.85 27.61
CA GLN A 292 -17.15 21.34 28.86
C GLN A 292 -16.09 22.35 29.32
N LYS A 293 -16.38 23.07 30.42
CA LYS A 293 -15.43 24.00 31.06
C LYS A 293 -14.20 23.20 31.51
N THR A 294 -13.11 23.25 30.76
CA THR A 294 -11.79 22.85 31.22
C THR A 294 -11.16 24.00 31.99
N ALA A 295 -10.54 23.69 33.13
CA ALA A 295 -9.87 24.66 33.99
C ALA A 295 -8.47 24.98 33.44
N ALA A 296 -8.40 25.82 32.40
CA ALA A 296 -7.24 26.63 32.03
C ALA A 296 -7.61 27.52 30.84
N GLY A 297 -7.69 28.83 31.04
CA GLY A 297 -8.03 29.82 30.02
C GLY A 297 -6.91 30.07 29.01
N GLN A 298 -6.61 29.10 28.14
CA GLN A 298 -5.84 29.35 26.93
C GLN A 298 -6.77 29.61 25.74
N PRO A 299 -6.51 30.64 24.91
CA PRO A 299 -7.30 30.92 23.72
C PRO A 299 -7.19 29.76 22.73
N GLN A 300 -8.33 29.27 22.23
CA GLN A 300 -8.39 28.29 21.14
C GLN A 300 -7.63 28.85 19.92
N LYS A 301 -6.55 28.18 19.52
CA LYS A 301 -5.94 28.41 18.20
C LYS A 301 -6.89 27.83 17.15
N ALA A 302 -7.26 28.62 16.14
CA ALA A 302 -8.05 28.12 15.03
C ALA A 302 -7.32 26.96 14.33
N GLY A 303 -8.03 25.86 14.08
CA GLY A 303 -7.46 24.67 13.40
C GLY A 303 -6.92 23.56 14.30
N THR A 304 -7.16 23.60 15.62
CA THR A 304 -6.81 22.50 16.54
C THR A 304 -8.03 21.72 17.01
N ILE A 305 -7.82 20.45 17.40
CA ILE A 305 -8.84 19.54 17.94
C ILE A 305 -8.46 19.11 19.36
N PHE A 306 -9.45 18.89 20.23
CA PHE A 306 -9.19 18.44 21.60
C PHE A 306 -9.39 16.92 21.69
N LEU A 307 -8.32 16.18 21.96
CA LEU A 307 -8.34 14.72 21.95
C LEU A 307 -8.08 14.12 23.34
N ARG A 308 -8.68 12.96 23.58
CA ARG A 308 -8.24 12.02 24.61
C ARG A 308 -8.05 10.63 24.01
N HIS A 309 -7.18 9.83 24.63
CA HIS A 309 -6.82 8.52 24.12
C HIS A 309 -6.61 7.45 25.19
N ILE A 310 -6.62 6.20 24.74
CA ILE A 310 -6.10 5.03 25.47
C ILE A 310 -5.04 4.42 24.57
N LEU A 311 -3.80 4.33 25.07
CA LEU A 311 -2.67 3.73 24.35
C LEU A 311 -2.41 2.33 24.91
N LEU A 312 -2.43 1.32 24.04
CA LEU A 312 -2.08 -0.06 24.36
C LEU A 312 -0.77 -0.41 23.65
N ARG A 313 0.27 -0.65 24.43
CA ARG A 313 1.59 -1.04 23.93
C ARG A 313 1.70 -2.57 23.89
N HIS A 314 2.62 -3.07 23.08
CA HIS A 314 2.97 -4.49 23.03
C HIS A 314 4.48 -4.71 23.17
N LEU A 315 4.88 -5.88 23.65
CA LEU A 315 6.28 -6.22 23.94
C LEU A 315 7.21 -6.17 22.72
N GLN A 316 6.66 -6.35 21.51
CA GLN A 316 7.45 -6.26 20.27
C GLN A 316 7.80 -4.82 19.85
N LEU A 317 7.35 -3.78 20.57
CA LEU A 317 7.74 -2.39 20.30
C LEU A 317 9.17 -2.15 20.77
N ARG A 318 10.06 -1.82 19.83
CA ARG A 318 11.45 -1.45 20.13
C ARG A 318 11.66 0.06 20.32
N VAL A 319 10.65 0.86 20.00
CA VAL A 319 10.72 2.32 20.09
C VAL A 319 10.53 2.75 21.55
N LEU A 320 11.56 3.41 22.09
CA LEU A 320 11.47 4.05 23.40
C LEU A 320 10.47 5.21 23.33
N ASP A 321 9.48 5.21 24.21
CA ASP A 321 8.47 6.25 24.29
C ASP A 321 8.62 7.00 25.61
N PRO A 322 9.07 8.27 25.58
CA PRO A 322 9.21 9.09 26.79
C PRO A 322 7.90 9.27 27.56
N SER A 323 6.75 9.09 26.91
CA SER A 323 5.42 9.25 27.49
C SER A 323 4.77 7.91 27.87
N ALA A 324 5.54 6.82 27.88
CA ALA A 324 5.07 5.52 28.39
C ALA A 324 5.09 5.51 29.93
N ARG A 325 3.96 5.14 30.51
CA ARG A 325 3.77 4.96 31.96
C ARG A 325 4.34 3.62 32.45
N ARG A 326 4.20 2.59 31.62
CA ARG A 326 4.63 1.21 31.91
C ARG A 326 4.95 0.50 30.60
N GLU A 327 5.61 -0.65 30.72
CA GLU A 327 5.78 -1.56 29.58
C GLU A 327 4.43 -2.14 29.15
N GLY A 328 4.29 -2.39 27.85
CA GLY A 328 3.05 -2.92 27.27
C GLY A 328 2.75 -4.33 27.74
N THR A 329 1.49 -4.59 28.05
CA THR A 329 1.05 -5.91 28.57
C THR A 329 0.75 -6.92 27.46
N ALA A 330 0.52 -6.46 26.23
CA ALA A 330 0.22 -7.32 25.09
C ALA A 330 1.49 -8.00 24.53
N LYS A 331 1.43 -9.31 24.21
CA LYS A 331 2.62 -10.03 23.72
C LYS A 331 3.03 -9.59 22.32
N GLY A 332 2.06 -9.20 21.49
CA GLY A 332 2.28 -8.70 20.13
C GLY A 332 1.18 -7.71 19.69
N PRO A 333 1.29 -7.19 18.45
CA PRO A 333 0.33 -6.22 17.93
C PRO A 333 -1.09 -6.77 17.83
N GLY A 334 -1.27 -8.04 17.46
CA GLY A 334 -2.60 -8.67 17.40
C GLY A 334 -3.31 -8.72 18.75
N ASP A 335 -2.57 -9.02 19.84
CA ASP A 335 -3.12 -9.01 21.20
C ASP A 335 -3.53 -7.60 21.63
N ALA A 336 -2.72 -6.59 21.28
CA ALA A 336 -3.05 -5.19 21.55
C ALA A 336 -4.28 -4.72 20.77
N GLU A 337 -4.42 -5.13 19.50
CA GLU A 337 -5.61 -4.86 18.69
C GLU A 337 -6.86 -5.56 19.23
N ALA A 338 -6.73 -6.81 19.70
CA ALA A 338 -7.84 -7.53 20.33
C ALA A 338 -8.32 -6.86 21.62
N LEU A 339 -7.39 -6.42 22.47
CA LEU A 339 -7.70 -5.67 23.69
C LEU A 339 -8.31 -4.30 23.37
N ALA A 340 -7.80 -3.63 22.33
CA ALA A 340 -8.36 -2.36 21.85
C ALA A 340 -9.79 -2.54 21.37
N LEU A 341 -10.07 -3.60 20.61
CA LEU A 341 -11.40 -3.90 20.08
C LEU A 341 -12.41 -4.15 21.22
N ALA A 342 -12.06 -4.99 22.19
CA ALA A 342 -12.92 -5.26 23.34
C ALA A 342 -13.20 -3.98 24.14
N THR A 343 -12.16 -3.17 24.37
CA THR A 343 -12.29 -1.89 25.08
C THR A 343 -13.17 -0.90 24.30
N LEU A 344 -12.97 -0.77 22.98
CA LEU A 344 -13.76 0.11 22.13
C LEU A 344 -15.23 -0.30 22.12
N GLN A 345 -15.53 -1.60 22.05
CA GLN A 345 -16.91 -2.11 22.11
C GLN A 345 -17.61 -1.71 23.42
N GLU A 346 -16.92 -1.84 24.56
CA GLU A 346 -17.44 -1.40 25.85
C GLU A 346 -17.65 0.11 25.92
N LEU A 347 -16.72 0.89 25.36
CA LEU A 347 -16.80 2.37 25.34
C LEU A 347 -17.91 2.89 24.43
N LEU A 348 -18.14 2.24 23.29
CA LEU A 348 -19.26 2.57 22.40
C LEU A 348 -20.61 2.26 23.05
N ALA A 349 -20.69 1.20 23.86
CA ALA A 349 -21.88 0.87 24.65
C ALA A 349 -22.05 1.81 25.86
N THR A 350 -20.96 2.11 26.59
CA THR A 350 -20.97 2.93 27.81
C THR A 350 -19.80 3.92 27.83
N PRO A 351 -19.94 5.11 27.22
CA PRO A 351 -18.88 6.12 27.10
C PRO A 351 -18.28 6.60 28.44
N ASN A 352 -19.09 6.57 29.51
CA ASN A 352 -18.69 7.01 30.85
C ASN A 352 -17.61 6.11 31.47
N LEU A 353 -17.40 4.90 30.95
CA LEU A 353 -16.34 3.99 31.42
C LEU A 353 -14.94 4.42 30.99
N PHE A 354 -14.80 5.42 30.12
CA PHE A 354 -13.51 5.86 29.59
C PHE A 354 -12.46 6.09 30.68
N VAL A 355 -12.78 6.87 31.70
CA VAL A 355 -11.84 7.21 32.78
C VAL A 355 -11.35 5.96 33.50
N LYS A 356 -12.26 5.02 33.78
CA LYS A 356 -11.92 3.75 34.44
C LYS A 356 -11.01 2.91 33.55
N LYS A 357 -11.41 2.68 32.29
CA LYS A 357 -10.65 1.87 31.33
C LYS A 357 -9.29 2.47 30.99
N CYS A 358 -9.20 3.79 30.84
CA CYS A 358 -7.94 4.48 30.58
C CYS A 358 -6.96 4.30 31.75
N ARG A 359 -7.39 4.44 33.01
CA ARG A 359 -6.52 4.21 34.18
C ARG A 359 -6.02 2.78 34.29
N GLU A 360 -6.88 1.82 33.95
CA GLU A 360 -6.62 0.40 34.04
C GLU A 360 -5.69 -0.09 32.92
N LEU A 361 -5.98 0.31 31.68
CA LEU A 361 -5.40 -0.29 30.48
C LEU A 361 -4.37 0.59 29.78
N SER A 362 -4.47 1.92 29.85
CA SER A 362 -3.59 2.80 29.08
C SER A 362 -2.15 2.77 29.61
N ASP A 363 -1.22 2.57 28.70
CA ASP A 363 0.22 2.54 28.95
C ASP A 363 0.87 3.92 28.74
N CYS A 364 0.08 4.98 28.55
CA CYS A 364 0.57 6.36 28.46
C CYS A 364 0.45 7.09 29.81
N THR A 365 1.41 7.96 30.12
CA THR A 365 1.42 8.81 31.33
C THR A 365 0.18 9.71 31.45
N THR A 366 -0.46 10.05 30.33
CA THR A 366 -1.75 10.76 30.30
C THR A 366 -2.86 10.07 31.10
N ALA A 367 -2.77 8.75 31.32
CA ALA A 367 -3.70 7.99 32.15
C ALA A 367 -3.68 8.42 33.64
N GLU A 368 -2.59 9.04 34.09
CA GLU A 368 -2.37 9.47 35.47
C GLU A 368 -2.90 10.88 35.76
N GLN A 369 -3.37 11.59 34.74
CA GLN A 369 -3.92 12.93 34.90
C GLN A 369 -5.15 12.92 35.86
N PRO A 370 -5.34 13.96 36.68
CA PRO A 370 -6.35 13.95 37.73
C PRO A 370 -7.78 14.12 37.20
N GLY A 371 -8.74 13.53 37.93
CA GLY A 371 -10.17 13.72 37.70
C GLY A 371 -10.61 13.38 36.26
N GLN A 372 -11.22 14.36 35.59
CA GLN A 372 -11.74 14.21 34.22
C GLN A 372 -10.69 14.44 33.13
N LEU A 373 -9.44 14.77 33.48
CA LEU A 373 -8.36 14.96 32.51
C LEU A 373 -7.70 13.63 32.11
N VAL A 374 -8.11 12.51 32.69
CA VAL A 374 -7.53 11.18 32.38
C VAL A 374 -7.53 10.92 30.87
N GLY A 375 -6.34 10.65 30.33
CA GLY A 375 -6.11 10.32 28.93
C GLY A 375 -6.11 11.53 27.99
N HIS A 376 -6.16 12.76 28.49
CA HIS A 376 -6.20 13.95 27.62
C HIS A 376 -4.84 14.22 26.98
N LEU A 377 -4.84 14.34 25.65
CA LEU A 377 -3.69 14.76 24.85
C LEU A 377 -3.58 16.29 24.74
N GLY A 378 -4.65 17.01 25.09
CA GLY A 378 -4.70 18.45 24.94
C GLY A 378 -5.25 18.86 23.56
N TRP A 379 -4.98 20.11 23.19
CA TRP A 379 -5.25 20.62 21.85
C TRP A 379 -4.15 20.14 20.91
N VAL A 380 -4.54 19.43 19.87
CA VAL A 380 -3.65 18.89 18.84
C VAL A 380 -3.85 19.66 17.55
N GLY A 381 -2.77 20.24 17.04
CA GLY A 381 -2.67 20.82 15.71
C GLY A 381 -2.14 19.84 14.66
N ARG A 382 -2.23 20.24 13.39
CA ARG A 382 -1.64 19.46 12.30
C ARG A 382 -0.11 19.46 12.38
N GLY A 383 0.51 18.30 12.21
CA GLY A 383 1.96 18.09 12.29
C GLY A 383 2.50 17.91 13.71
N GLU A 384 1.65 17.93 14.76
CA GLU A 384 2.09 17.76 16.15
C GLU A 384 2.07 16.30 16.63
N GLN A 385 1.39 15.42 15.91
CA GLN A 385 1.27 13.99 16.21
C GLN A 385 1.63 13.15 14.99
N GLU A 386 1.77 11.84 15.18
CA GLU A 386 1.92 10.91 14.04
C GLU A 386 0.71 11.03 13.10
N GLN A 387 0.98 11.02 11.80
CA GLN A 387 -0.02 11.29 10.76
C GLN A 387 -1.26 10.40 10.87
N SER A 388 -1.10 9.13 11.22
CA SER A 388 -2.20 8.18 11.43
C SER A 388 -3.15 8.59 12.56
N LEU A 389 -2.61 9.15 13.66
CA LEU A 389 -3.39 9.65 14.79
C LEU A 389 -4.07 10.99 14.46
N GLU A 390 -3.34 11.87 13.79
CA GLU A 390 -3.86 13.17 13.33
C GLU A 390 -5.04 12.99 12.38
N ASP A 391 -4.84 12.23 11.30
CA ASP A 391 -5.86 12.01 10.27
C ASP A 391 -7.12 11.39 10.87
N ALA A 392 -6.95 10.42 11.78
CA ALA A 392 -8.06 9.83 12.51
C ALA A 392 -8.77 10.86 13.40
N GLY A 393 -8.03 11.65 14.20
CA GLY A 393 -8.59 12.66 15.10
C GLY A 393 -9.38 13.76 14.36
N PHE A 394 -8.84 14.29 13.27
CA PHE A 394 -9.49 15.35 12.48
C PHE A 394 -10.71 14.84 11.70
N ALA A 395 -10.83 13.54 11.46
CA ALA A 395 -12.00 12.93 10.80
C ALA A 395 -13.21 12.72 11.74
N LEU A 396 -13.01 12.84 13.06
CA LEU A 396 -14.06 12.65 14.07
C LEU A 396 -14.87 13.92 14.29
N ALA A 397 -16.15 13.74 14.57
CA ALA A 397 -17.02 14.76 15.12
C ALA A 397 -16.77 14.94 16.63
N PRO A 398 -17.18 16.08 17.23
CA PRO A 398 -17.10 16.27 18.67
C PRO A 398 -17.85 15.18 19.46
N ASN A 399 -17.24 14.69 20.54
CA ASN A 399 -17.64 13.58 21.39
C ASN A 399 -17.63 12.18 20.73
N GLU A 400 -17.16 12.06 19.50
CA GLU A 400 -17.12 10.78 18.78
C GLU A 400 -15.85 9.97 19.11
N PHE A 401 -16.01 8.66 19.26
CA PHE A 401 -14.90 7.71 19.33
C PHE A 401 -14.45 7.33 17.92
N GLY A 402 -13.13 7.28 17.73
CA GLY A 402 -12.53 6.81 16.50
C GLY A 402 -12.42 5.31 16.42
N ASP A 403 -12.01 4.87 15.22
CA ASP A 403 -11.60 3.50 14.99
C ASP A 403 -10.26 3.20 15.70
N ILE A 404 -9.83 1.95 15.62
CA ILE A 404 -8.54 1.51 16.16
C ILE A 404 -7.40 2.10 15.30
N VAL A 405 -6.58 2.95 15.90
CA VAL A 405 -5.45 3.59 15.22
C VAL A 405 -4.16 2.89 15.63
N VAL A 406 -3.35 2.46 14.65
CA VAL A 406 -2.03 1.87 14.91
C VAL A 406 -0.97 2.90 14.56
N THR A 407 -0.06 3.13 15.50
CA THR A 407 1.05 4.06 15.34
C THR A 407 2.36 3.38 15.72
N SER A 408 3.48 4.07 15.53
CA SER A 408 4.80 3.61 16.02
C SER A 408 4.86 3.36 17.52
N ARG A 409 3.93 3.95 18.29
CA ARG A 409 3.84 3.84 19.76
C ARG A 409 2.96 2.69 20.24
N GLY A 410 2.19 2.05 19.36
CA GLY A 410 1.23 1.01 19.71
C GLY A 410 -0.16 1.27 19.13
N VAL A 411 -1.18 0.75 19.81
CA VAL A 411 -2.57 0.79 19.38
C VAL A 411 -3.34 1.82 20.21
N HIS A 412 -4.07 2.70 19.55
CA HIS A 412 -4.79 3.81 20.18
C HIS A 412 -6.29 3.69 19.95
N ILE A 413 -7.04 3.98 21.01
CA ILE A 413 -8.45 4.35 20.93
C ILE A 413 -8.52 5.83 21.21
N ILE A 414 -9.06 6.61 20.28
CA ILE A 414 -9.17 8.06 20.40
C ILE A 414 -10.62 8.50 20.55
N GLN A 415 -10.84 9.59 21.28
CA GLN A 415 -12.10 10.31 21.29
C GLN A 415 -11.83 11.79 21.10
N ARG A 416 -12.57 12.41 20.18
CA ARG A 416 -12.58 13.86 20.04
C ARG A 416 -13.54 14.45 21.04
N LEU A 417 -13.10 15.43 21.82
CA LEU A 417 -13.92 16.14 22.81
C LEU A 417 -14.36 17.53 22.32
N GLY A 418 -13.60 18.15 21.40
CA GLY A 418 -13.83 19.49 20.87
C GLY A 418 -13.21 19.70 19.50
#